data_AF-A0A3G9JR40-F1
#
_entry.id   AF-A0A3G9JR40-F1
#
_cell.length_a   1.000
_cell.length_b   1.000
_cell.length_c   1.000
_cell.angle_alpha   90.00
_cell.angle_beta   90.00
_cell.angle_gamma   90.00
#
_symmetry.space_group_name_H-M   'P 1'
#
loop_
_entity.id
_entity.type
_entity.pdbx_description
1 polymer ?
#
loop_
_entity_poly.entity_id
_entity_poly.type
_entity_poly.pdbx_seq_one_letter_code
_entity_poly.pdbx_strand_id
1 'polypeptide(L)'
;MSRPINAAFLSTIISKPSTVADRSFNGLAISRAYLGNQSVLSVKTDPNNPNRQITFLRGAHQLISTVIARNSETPSRNQFIATEISQQIFRGETNTYLNEVETTTAYQLLSPNKILGDQVTAIYLSPQSPDYFQAPNRPVALYRYRLQLLKD
;
A
#
# COMPACT_ATOMS: atom_id res chain seq x y z
N MET A 1 -32.25 -38.04 -28.80
CA MET A 1 -30.85 -37.98 -29.29
C MET A 1 -30.15 -36.81 -28.61
N SER A 2 -29.33 -37.10 -27.59
CA SER A 2 -28.58 -36.09 -26.83
C SER A 2 -27.19 -35.93 -27.46
N ARG A 3 -26.80 -34.70 -27.79
CA ARG A 3 -25.44 -34.39 -28.26
C ARG A 3 -24.53 -34.21 -27.04
N PRO A 4 -23.36 -34.86 -26.95
CA PRO A 4 -22.45 -34.63 -25.85
C PRO A 4 -21.85 -33.23 -25.96
N ILE A 5 -21.81 -32.51 -24.84
CA ILE A 5 -21.09 -31.24 -24.73
C ILE A 5 -19.61 -31.57 -24.79
N ASN A 6 -18.92 -30.99 -25.78
CA ASN A 6 -17.51 -31.23 -26.03
C ASN A 6 -16.68 -30.61 -24.89
N ALA A 7 -16.08 -31.47 -24.04
CA ALA A 7 -15.25 -31.08 -22.89
C ALA A 7 -13.94 -30.35 -23.27
N ALA A 8 -13.73 -30.06 -24.56
CA ALA A 8 -12.59 -29.33 -25.10
C ALA A 8 -12.67 -27.79 -24.91
N PHE A 9 -13.81 -27.25 -24.45
CA PHE A 9 -13.97 -25.80 -24.19
C PHE A 9 -13.61 -25.36 -22.76
N LEU A 10 -13.17 -26.27 -21.88
CA LEU A 10 -12.82 -25.97 -20.49
C LEU A 10 -11.32 -25.79 -20.22
N SER A 11 -10.48 -25.82 -21.25
CA SER A 11 -9.02 -25.79 -21.09
C SER A 11 -8.35 -24.60 -21.78
N THR A 12 -8.80 -23.37 -21.53
CA THR A 12 -7.95 -22.18 -21.77
C THR A 12 -8.36 -20.98 -20.90
N ILE A 13 -8.52 -21.19 -19.60
CA ILE A 13 -8.21 -20.12 -18.64
C ILE A 13 -7.09 -20.68 -17.77
N ILE A 14 -5.89 -20.76 -18.35
CA ILE A 14 -4.68 -20.69 -17.53
C ILE A 14 -4.77 -19.31 -16.90
N SER A 15 -5.34 -19.25 -15.71
CA SER A 15 -5.31 -18.05 -14.89
C SER A 15 -3.85 -17.65 -14.83
N LYS A 16 -3.54 -16.47 -15.39
CA LYS A 16 -2.26 -15.82 -15.21
C LYS A 16 -1.93 -15.96 -13.72
N PRO A 17 -0.77 -16.50 -13.32
CA PRO A 17 -0.46 -16.63 -11.90
C PRO A 17 -0.63 -15.24 -11.28
N SER A 18 -1.66 -15.09 -10.43
CA SER A 18 -1.87 -13.84 -9.73
C SER A 18 -0.73 -13.77 -8.72
N THR A 19 0.28 -12.96 -9.01
CA THR A 19 1.29 -12.63 -8.01
C THR A 19 0.56 -11.90 -6.89
N VAL A 20 0.24 -12.62 -5.81
CA VAL A 20 -0.30 -12.03 -4.59
C VAL A 20 0.89 -11.48 -3.81
N ALA A 21 0.99 -10.16 -3.74
CA ALA A 21 2.03 -9.52 -2.96
C ALA A 21 1.84 -9.85 -1.48
N ASP A 22 2.92 -10.27 -0.80
CA ASP A 22 2.94 -10.37 0.65
C ASP A 22 2.94 -8.96 1.25
N ARG A 23 1.74 -8.49 1.58
CA ARG A 23 1.54 -7.14 2.12
C ARG A 23 2.18 -6.96 3.50
N SER A 24 2.28 -8.03 4.31
CA SER A 24 2.88 -7.93 5.64
C SER A 24 4.40 -7.78 5.52
N PHE A 25 5.03 -8.57 4.64
CA PHE A 25 6.44 -8.42 4.31
C PHE A 25 6.75 -7.03 3.74
N ASN A 26 6.01 -6.60 2.71
CA ASN A 26 6.21 -5.29 2.07
C ASN A 26 5.99 -4.14 3.06
N GLY A 27 4.90 -4.20 3.83
CA GLY A 27 4.58 -3.20 4.83
C GLY A 27 5.65 -3.09 5.91
N LEU A 28 6.22 -4.22 6.35
CA LEU A 28 7.32 -4.23 7.31
C LEU A 28 8.59 -3.59 6.73
N ALA A 29 8.96 -3.94 5.50
CA ALA A 29 10.14 -3.41 4.84
C ALA A 29 10.04 -1.88 4.67
N ILE A 30 8.91 -1.38 4.17
CA ILE A 30 8.66 0.06 4.01
C ILE A 30 8.66 0.76 5.37
N SER A 31 7.91 0.24 6.35
CA SER A 31 7.81 0.88 7.68
C SER A 31 9.18 1.01 8.35
N ARG A 32 10.02 -0.02 8.25
CA ARG A 32 11.39 -0.01 8.77
C ARG A 32 12.31 0.97 8.04
N ALA A 33 12.16 1.09 6.72
CA ALA A 33 12.92 2.07 5.94
C ALA A 33 12.59 3.51 6.35
N TYR A 34 11.33 3.78 6.72
CA TYR A 34 10.87 5.13 7.12
C TYR A 34 11.15 5.45 8.59
N LEU A 35 10.84 4.52 9.49
CA LEU A 35 10.82 4.75 10.94
C LEU A 35 12.03 4.16 11.68
N GLY A 36 12.88 3.41 10.97
CA GLY A 36 14.02 2.71 11.51
C GLY A 36 13.69 1.29 12.01
N ASN A 37 14.65 0.38 11.83
CA ASN A 37 14.53 -1.04 12.21
C ASN A 37 14.18 -1.25 13.68
N GLN A 38 14.68 -0.38 14.56
CA GLN A 38 14.46 -0.52 15.99
C GLN A 38 13.03 -0.13 16.37
N SER A 39 12.44 0.87 15.71
CA SER A 39 11.12 1.39 16.06
C SER A 39 9.97 0.46 15.67
N VAL A 40 10.14 -0.32 14.59
CA VAL A 40 9.09 -1.18 14.02
C VAL A 40 9.30 -2.65 14.41
N LEU A 41 8.37 -3.18 15.21
CA LEU A 41 8.40 -4.55 15.71
C LEU A 41 7.88 -5.54 14.66
N SER A 42 6.70 -5.28 14.10
CA SER A 42 6.08 -6.13 13.08
C SER A 42 4.99 -5.40 12.31
N VAL A 43 4.60 -5.94 11.15
CA VAL A 43 3.39 -5.53 10.43
C VAL A 43 2.54 -6.78 10.22
N LYS A 44 1.23 -6.67 10.50
CA LYS A 44 0.26 -7.73 10.30
C LYS A 44 -0.87 -7.24 9.41
N THR A 45 -1.30 -8.08 8.48
CA THR A 45 -2.53 -7.85 7.71
C THR A 45 -3.70 -8.45 8.47
N ASP A 46 -4.81 -7.74 8.56
CA ASP A 46 -6.04 -8.22 9.21
C ASP A 46 -6.61 -9.38 8.38
N PRO A 47 -6.81 -10.58 8.97
CA PRO A 47 -7.28 -11.75 8.24
C PRO A 47 -8.70 -11.58 7.69
N ASN A 48 -9.50 -10.69 8.28
CA ASN A 48 -10.88 -10.44 7.86
C ASN A 48 -11.01 -9.21 6.95
N ASN A 49 -9.93 -8.41 6.83
CA ASN A 49 -9.90 -7.24 5.97
C ASN A 49 -8.50 -7.05 5.36
N PRO A 50 -8.26 -7.55 4.13
CA PRO A 50 -6.93 -7.47 3.51
C PRO A 50 -6.47 -6.04 3.19
N ASN A 51 -7.38 -5.06 3.25
CA ASN A 51 -7.04 -3.64 3.09
C ASN A 51 -6.56 -3.01 4.41
N ARG A 52 -6.67 -3.72 5.53
CA ARG A 52 -6.29 -3.23 6.85
C ARG A 52 -5.00 -3.89 7.31
N GLN A 53 -4.04 -3.06 7.67
CA GLN A 53 -2.75 -3.48 8.22
C GLN A 53 -2.49 -2.79 9.56
N ILE A 54 -1.82 -3.50 10.45
CA ILE A 54 -1.45 -3.03 11.78
C ILE A 54 0.07 -3.09 11.89
N THR A 55 0.68 -1.93 12.01
CA THR A 55 2.12 -1.79 12.31
C THR A 55 2.28 -1.65 13.81
N PHE A 56 3.00 -2.59 14.41
CA PHE A 56 3.34 -2.58 15.83
C PHE A 56 4.66 -1.86 16.03
N LEU A 57 4.65 -0.81 16.84
CA LEU A 57 5.79 0.02 17.14
C LEU A 57 6.25 -0.23 18.58
N ARG A 58 7.47 0.20 18.94
CA ARG A 58 7.90 0.22 20.35
C ARG A 58 6.99 1.12 21.20
N GLY A 59 6.95 0.86 22.51
CA GLY A 59 6.16 1.65 23.46
C GLY A 59 4.65 1.38 23.39
N ALA A 60 4.26 0.15 23.02
CA ALA A 60 2.85 -0.26 22.86
C ALA A 60 2.04 0.58 21.85
N HIS A 61 2.71 1.34 20.97
CA HIS A 61 2.06 2.12 19.93
C HIS A 61 1.70 1.27 18.72
N GLN A 62 0.59 1.64 18.06
CA GLN A 62 0.13 0.98 16.83
C GLN A 62 -0.23 2.02 15.78
N LEU A 63 0.15 1.74 14.54
CA LEU A 63 -0.37 2.43 13.36
C LEU A 63 -1.27 1.47 12.58
N ILE A 64 -2.56 1.75 12.57
CA ILE A 64 -3.54 0.99 11.80
C ILE A 64 -3.78 1.75 10.50
N SER A 65 -3.45 1.13 9.38
CA SER A 65 -3.66 1.69 8.04
C SER A 65 -4.71 0.88 7.31
N THR A 66 -5.77 1.54 6.84
CA THR A 66 -6.83 0.92 6.04
C THR A 66 -6.87 1.59 4.68
N VAL A 67 -6.59 0.85 3.61
CA VAL A 67 -6.71 1.34 2.24
C VAL A 67 -8.20 1.50 1.88
N ILE A 68 -8.61 2.72 1.53
CA ILE A 68 -10.00 3.07 1.22
C ILE A 68 -10.23 3.31 -0.28
N ALA A 69 -9.18 3.66 -1.02
CA ALA A 69 -9.21 3.79 -2.48
C ALA A 69 -7.86 3.39 -3.07
N ARG A 70 -7.86 2.91 -4.31
CA ARG A 70 -6.64 2.64 -5.07
C ARG A 70 -6.92 2.70 -6.56
N ASN A 71 -5.89 3.02 -7.32
CA ASN A 71 -5.90 2.89 -8.76
C ASN A 71 -4.51 2.52 -9.28
N SER A 72 -4.44 2.02 -10.50
CA SER A 72 -3.17 1.79 -11.16
C SER A 72 -3.29 1.88 -12.67
N GLU A 73 -2.15 2.13 -13.30
CA GLU A 73 -2.01 2.13 -14.75
C GLU A 73 -0.65 1.56 -15.16
N THR A 74 -0.58 1.09 -16.40
CA THR A 74 0.64 0.53 -17.00
C THR A 74 0.94 1.28 -18.28
N PRO A 75 1.58 2.47 -18.21
CA PRO A 75 1.78 3.33 -19.38
C PRO A 75 2.60 2.67 -20.49
N SER A 76 3.52 1.76 -20.12
CA SER A 76 4.33 0.98 -21.05
C SER A 76 4.77 -0.34 -20.41
N ARG A 77 5.38 -1.24 -21.18
CA ARG A 77 5.75 -2.60 -20.72
C ARG A 77 6.62 -2.62 -19.46
N ASN A 78 7.45 -1.60 -19.26
CA ASN A 78 8.40 -1.50 -18.14
C ASN A 78 8.02 -0.40 -17.14
N GLN A 79 6.81 0.16 -17.22
CA GLN A 79 6.33 1.19 -16.32
C GLN A 79 5.01 0.78 -15.68
N PHE A 80 4.89 1.02 -14.38
CA PHE A 80 3.67 0.79 -13.62
C PHE A 80 3.48 1.94 -12.65
N ILE A 81 2.32 2.55 -12.63
CA ILE A 81 1.98 3.61 -11.68
C ILE A 81 0.87 3.07 -10.80
N ALA A 82 1.02 3.21 -9.49
CA ALA A 82 -0.02 2.86 -8.54
C ALA A 82 -0.24 4.00 -7.57
N THR A 83 -1.49 4.20 -7.19
CA THR A 83 -1.88 5.11 -6.13
C THR A 83 -2.78 4.38 -5.14
N GLU A 84 -2.58 4.64 -3.85
CA GLU A 84 -3.46 4.19 -2.78
C GLU A 84 -3.77 5.37 -1.84
N ILE A 85 -5.03 5.49 -1.42
CA ILE A 85 -5.45 6.36 -0.32
C ILE A 85 -5.74 5.48 0.89
N SER A 86 -5.14 5.81 2.01
CA SER A 86 -5.27 5.08 3.27
C SER A 86 -5.72 5.99 4.41
N GLN A 87 -6.64 5.49 5.21
CA GLN A 87 -6.94 6.06 6.52
C GLN A 87 -5.99 5.46 7.55
N GLN A 88 -5.28 6.32 8.26
CA GLN A 88 -4.28 5.94 9.23
C GLN A 88 -4.70 6.39 10.63
N ILE A 89 -4.84 5.43 11.54
CA ILE A 89 -5.11 5.65 12.95
C ILE A 89 -3.85 5.32 13.73
N PHE A 90 -3.21 6.35 14.28
CA PHE A 90 -2.15 6.17 15.26
C PHE A 90 -2.77 6.05 16.65
N ARG A 91 -2.56 4.91 17.31
CA ARG A 91 -2.97 4.66 18.70
C ARG A 91 -1.76 4.75 19.61
N GLY A 92 -1.69 5.85 20.35
CA GLY A 92 -0.79 6.00 21.50
C GLY A 92 -1.47 5.60 22.82
N GLU A 93 -0.77 5.79 23.94
CA GLU A 93 -1.32 5.49 25.27
C GLU A 93 -2.48 6.43 25.65
N THR A 94 -2.43 7.69 25.24
CA THR A 94 -3.38 8.73 25.64
C THR A 94 -4.08 9.42 24.47
N ASN A 95 -3.53 9.32 23.25
CA ASN A 95 -4.01 10.05 22.08
C ASN A 95 -4.26 9.10 20.90
N THR A 96 -5.35 9.36 20.18
CA THR A 96 -5.64 8.74 18.89
C THR A 96 -5.61 9.84 17.83
N TYR A 97 -4.78 9.65 16.80
CA TYR A 97 -4.70 10.59 15.69
C TYR A 97 -5.14 9.90 14.40
N LEU A 98 -5.96 10.60 13.61
CA LEU A 98 -6.47 10.11 12.33
C LEU A 98 -5.94 11.00 11.20
N ASN A 99 -5.33 10.37 10.21
CA ASN A 99 -4.90 10.98 8.96
C ASN A 99 -5.53 10.29 7.76
N GLU A 100 -5.64 11.03 6.67
CA GLU A 100 -5.73 10.45 5.34
C GLU A 100 -4.38 10.62 4.64
N VAL A 101 -3.88 9.54 4.05
CA VAL A 101 -2.57 9.50 3.39
C VAL A 101 -2.75 8.91 2.00
N GLU A 102 -2.42 9.71 0.99
CA GLU A 102 -2.29 9.27 -0.40
C GLU A 102 -0.83 8.92 -0.68
N THR A 103 -0.60 7.79 -1.32
CA THR A 103 0.73 7.39 -1.79
C THR A 103 0.63 7.02 -3.26
N THR A 104 1.33 7.77 -4.09
CA THR A 104 1.43 7.52 -5.53
C THR A 104 2.87 7.19 -5.88
N THR A 105 3.08 6.05 -6.52
CA THR A 105 4.42 5.56 -6.90
C THR A 105 4.47 5.22 -8.37
N ALA A 106 5.42 5.83 -9.07
CA ALA A 106 5.80 5.48 -10.43
C ALA A 106 6.96 4.49 -10.41
N TYR A 107 6.70 3.25 -10.80
CA TYR A 107 7.67 2.17 -10.88
C TYR A 107 8.23 2.03 -12.30
N GLN A 108 9.53 1.78 -12.39
CA GLN A 108 10.24 1.48 -13.62
C GLN A 108 11.07 0.21 -13.46
N LEU A 109 10.80 -0.79 -14.31
CA LEU A 109 11.62 -1.99 -14.42
C LEU A 109 12.90 -1.65 -15.20
N LEU A 110 14.06 -1.73 -14.55
CA LEU A 110 15.36 -1.50 -15.18
C LEU A 110 16.01 -2.78 -15.69
N SER A 111 15.84 -3.86 -14.95
CA SER A 111 16.31 -5.20 -15.31
C SER A 111 15.43 -6.23 -14.59
N PRO A 112 15.49 -7.54 -14.93
CA PRO A 112 14.67 -8.57 -14.29
C PRO A 112 14.77 -8.63 -12.76
N ASN A 113 15.84 -8.09 -12.17
CA ASN A 113 16.12 -8.12 -10.73
C ASN A 113 16.11 -6.72 -10.08
N LYS A 114 15.75 -5.66 -10.81
CA LYS A 114 15.80 -4.28 -10.29
C LYS A 114 14.64 -3.43 -10.79
N ILE A 115 13.87 -2.92 -9.84
CA ILE A 115 12.81 -1.92 -10.05
C ILE A 115 13.16 -0.65 -9.28
N LEU A 116 13.03 0.50 -9.93
CA LEU A 116 13.03 1.80 -9.26
C LEU A 116 11.61 2.27 -9.03
N GLY A 117 11.36 2.92 -7.90
CA GLY A 117 10.12 3.65 -7.63
C GLY A 117 10.41 5.12 -7.33
N ASP A 118 9.67 6.04 -7.95
CA ASP A 118 9.57 7.43 -7.52
C ASP A 118 8.22 7.59 -6.82
N GLN A 119 8.25 7.75 -5.50
CA GLN A 119 7.07 7.76 -4.65
C GLN A 119 6.84 9.16 -4.09
N VAL A 120 5.60 9.62 -4.17
CA VAL A 120 5.10 10.81 -3.48
C VAL A 120 4.07 10.37 -2.46
N THR A 121 4.21 10.87 -1.23
CA THR A 121 3.25 10.65 -0.14
C THR A 121 2.69 12.00 0.30
N ALA A 122 1.37 12.14 0.24
CA ALA A 122 0.63 13.33 0.58
C ALA A 122 -0.23 13.04 1.83
N ILE A 123 -0.11 13.89 2.86
CA ILE A 123 -0.88 13.77 4.10
C ILE A 123 -1.94 14.86 4.12
N TYR A 124 -3.19 14.46 4.32
CA TYR A 124 -4.34 15.34 4.46
C TYR A 124 -4.85 15.31 5.90
N LEU A 125 -5.42 16.43 6.34
CA LEU A 125 -6.11 16.48 7.62
C LEU A 125 -7.34 15.59 7.60
N SER A 126 -7.58 14.89 8.70
CA SER A 126 -8.87 14.24 8.93
C SER A 126 -9.98 15.27 9.07
N PRO A 127 -11.23 14.96 8.65
CA PRO A 127 -12.42 15.77 8.94
C PRO A 127 -12.62 16.11 10.42
N GLN A 128 -11.98 15.36 11.32
CA GLN A 128 -12.03 15.59 12.77
C GLN A 128 -11.00 16.63 13.26
N SER A 129 -10.07 17.05 12.39
CA SER A 129 -9.07 18.07 12.73
C SER A 129 -9.74 19.45 12.83
N PRO A 130 -9.42 20.27 13.85
CA PRO A 130 -9.91 21.65 13.96
C PRO A 130 -9.63 22.49 12.70
N ASP A 131 -8.48 22.25 12.07
CA ASP A 131 -8.02 22.99 10.89
C ASP A 131 -8.44 22.36 9.56
N TYR A 132 -9.29 21.32 9.57
CA TYR A 132 -9.66 20.58 8.36
C TYR A 132 -10.15 21.48 7.22
N PHE A 133 -11.03 22.44 7.53
CA PHE A 133 -11.59 23.37 6.56
C PHE A 133 -10.61 24.45 6.09
N GLN A 134 -9.44 24.58 6.73
CA GLN A 134 -8.37 25.51 6.31
C GLN A 134 -7.50 24.95 5.19
N ALA A 135 -7.55 23.63 4.92
CA ALA A 135 -6.79 22.96 3.88
C ALA A 135 -7.67 22.05 2.97
N PRO A 136 -8.75 22.57 2.37
CA PRO A 136 -9.65 21.77 1.56
C PRO A 136 -8.90 21.23 0.33
N ASN A 137 -8.90 19.91 0.15
CA ASN A 137 -8.24 19.20 -0.96
C ASN A 137 -6.75 19.57 -1.14
N ARG A 138 -6.07 19.96 -0.06
CA ARG A 138 -4.65 20.30 -0.08
C ARG A 138 -3.90 19.48 0.96
N PRO A 139 -2.80 18.83 0.60
CA PRO A 139 -2.00 18.13 1.60
C PRO A 139 -1.32 19.13 2.53
N VAL A 140 -1.29 18.81 3.82
CA VAL A 140 -0.56 19.57 4.83
C VAL A 140 0.91 19.16 4.93
N ALA A 141 1.26 18.00 4.37
CA ALA A 141 2.64 17.57 4.19
C ALA A 141 2.80 16.74 2.91
N LEU A 142 3.95 16.91 2.26
CA LEU A 142 4.35 16.15 1.07
C LEU A 142 5.75 15.60 1.29
N TYR A 143 5.92 14.31 1.03
CA TYR A 143 7.19 13.61 1.09
C TYR A 143 7.46 12.94 -0.25
N ARG A 144 8.74 12.90 -0.65
CA ARG A 144 9.16 12.23 -1.88
C ARG A 144 10.31 11.27 -1.59
N TYR A 145 10.20 10.06 -2.11
CA TYR A 145 11.15 8.99 -1.88
C TYR A 145 11.54 8.31 -3.17
N ARG A 146 12.80 7.87 -3.23
CA ARG A 146 13.29 6.99 -4.27
C ARG A 146 13.45 5.59 -3.72
N LEU A 147 12.65 4.66 -4.22
CA LEU A 147 12.67 3.26 -3.83
C LEU A 147 13.58 2.46 -4.77
N GLN A 148 14.32 1.52 -4.21
CA GLN A 148 15.04 0.50 -4.97
C GLN A 148 14.58 -0.87 -4.50
N LEU A 149 13.90 -1.60 -5.37
CA LEU A 149 13.42 -2.95 -5.11
C LEU A 149 14.36 -3.90 -5.85
N LEU A 150 15.14 -4.65 -5.07
CA LEU A 150 16.10 -5.63 -5.55
C LEU A 150 15.52 -7.02 -5.31
N LYS A 151 15.72 -7.90 -6.29
CA LYS A 151 15.43 -9.33 -6.12
C LYS A 151 16.70 -9.99 -5.59
N ASP A 152 16.58 -10.60 -4.41
CA ASP A 152 17.64 -11.42 -3.80
C ASP A 152 17.81 -12.77 -4.53
#